data_AF-A0A7X7XE03-F1
#
_entry.id   AF-A0A7X7XE03-F1
#
_cell.length_a   1.000
_cell.length_b   1.000
_cell.length_c   1.000
_cell.angle_alpha   90.00
_cell.angle_beta   90.00
_cell.angle_gamma   90.00
#
_symmetry.space_group_name_H-M   'P 1'
#
loop_
_entity.id
_entity.type
_entity.pdbx_description
1 polymer ?
#
loop_
_entity_poly.entity_id
_entity_poly.type
_entity_poly.pdbx_seq_one_letter_code
_entity_poly.pdbx_strand_id
1 'polypeptide(L)'
;MDPREKSGSQRNWLENILLKIPGFKGYLEKEYRRETDHLLRQFISQRLMEGKKSLRKATRAVTDAGKVKLLGGVTPVSNLLDQVESKIRYASHGYSGFFDAVKVREAELDQLYAFDQAALQDVEELVAELATLRGLAKDADAFQAVLDGCRDRLEALDSRWNDRENSIRGLAGE
;
A
#
# COMPACT_ATOMS: atom_id res chain seq x y z
N MET A 1 -2.59 -5.13 -29.71
CA MET A 1 -3.33 -4.76 -28.48
C MET A 1 -3.01 -3.31 -28.19
N ASP A 2 -4.03 -2.45 -28.26
CA ASP A 2 -3.89 -1.01 -28.06
C ASP A 2 -3.62 -0.73 -26.56
N PRO A 3 -2.58 0.04 -26.19
CA PRO A 3 -2.28 0.39 -24.80
C PRO A 3 -3.46 1.06 -24.05
N ARG A 4 -4.43 1.60 -24.79
CA ARG A 4 -5.62 2.28 -24.24
C ARG A 4 -6.67 1.31 -23.68
N GLU A 5 -6.72 0.07 -24.15
CA GLU A 5 -7.71 -0.92 -23.67
C GLU A 5 -7.33 -1.53 -22.31
N LYS A 6 -6.03 -1.70 -22.03
CA LYS A 6 -5.55 -2.14 -20.70
C LYS A 6 -5.74 -1.04 -19.64
N SER A 7 -5.63 0.23 -20.04
CA SER A 7 -5.81 1.40 -19.18
C SER A 7 -7.25 1.55 -18.64
N GLY A 8 -8.27 1.24 -19.45
CA GLY A 8 -9.68 1.35 -19.03
C GLY A 8 -10.09 0.31 -17.97
N SER A 9 -9.62 -0.93 -18.10
CA SER A 9 -9.94 -2.01 -17.14
C SER A 9 -9.27 -1.79 -15.77
N GLN A 10 -8.02 -1.31 -15.75
CA GLN A 10 -7.30 -1.02 -14.50
C GLN A 10 -7.72 0.30 -13.85
N ARG A 11 -8.23 1.28 -14.61
CA ARG A 11 -8.89 2.46 -14.00
C ARG A 11 -10.20 2.08 -13.34
N ASN A 12 -11.04 1.26 -13.99
CA ASN A 12 -12.36 0.89 -13.47
C ASN A 12 -12.32 0.09 -12.16
N TRP A 13 -11.38 -0.85 -11.98
CA TRP A 13 -11.33 -1.62 -10.71
C TRP A 13 -10.85 -0.77 -9.53
N LEU A 14 -9.95 0.19 -9.79
CA LEU A 14 -9.37 1.05 -8.76
C LEU A 14 -10.30 2.20 -8.41
N GLU A 15 -11.00 2.78 -9.37
CA GLU A 15 -12.17 3.63 -9.10
C GLU A 15 -13.19 2.88 -8.23
N ASN A 16 -13.47 1.60 -8.52
CA ASN A 16 -14.37 0.80 -7.69
C ASN A 16 -13.88 0.53 -6.26
N ILE A 17 -12.57 0.59 -5.99
CA ILE A 17 -12.03 0.47 -4.62
C ILE A 17 -12.02 1.83 -3.94
N LEU A 18 -11.60 2.89 -4.65
CA LEU A 18 -11.60 4.25 -4.13
C LEU A 18 -13.02 4.75 -3.83
N LEU A 19 -14.01 4.39 -4.64
CA LEU A 19 -15.44 4.63 -4.39
C LEU A 19 -15.98 3.89 -3.15
N LYS A 20 -15.28 2.87 -2.65
CA LYS A 20 -15.63 2.17 -1.40
C LYS A 20 -15.06 2.86 -0.16
N ILE A 21 -14.18 3.84 -0.31
CA ILE A 21 -13.65 4.63 0.82
C ILE A 21 -14.73 5.68 1.17
N PRO A 22 -15.38 5.59 2.35
CA PRO A 22 -16.40 6.57 2.71
C PRO A 22 -15.82 7.98 2.78
N GLY A 23 -16.47 8.93 2.11
CA GLY A 23 -16.02 10.32 2.04
C GLY A 23 -14.99 10.62 0.94
N PHE A 24 -14.54 9.61 0.18
CA PHE A 24 -13.68 9.84 -0.97
C PHE A 24 -14.46 10.53 -2.11
N LYS A 25 -14.07 11.77 -2.43
CA LYS A 25 -14.66 12.57 -3.51
C LYS A 25 -13.78 12.64 -4.77
N GLY A 26 -12.62 11.97 -4.76
CA GLY A 26 -11.58 12.13 -5.78
C GLY A 26 -10.83 13.45 -5.64
N TYR A 27 -9.74 13.62 -6.41
CA TYR A 27 -8.89 14.82 -6.32
C TYR A 27 -9.22 15.86 -7.42
N LEU A 28 -10.35 15.68 -8.13
CA LEU A 28 -10.81 16.56 -9.21
C LEU A 28 -11.10 17.97 -8.68
N GLU A 29 -11.65 18.06 -7.48
CA GLU A 29 -11.93 19.31 -6.81
C GLU A 29 -10.74 19.70 -5.93
N LYS A 30 -10.11 20.85 -6.24
CA LYS A 30 -8.95 21.40 -5.53
C LYS A 30 -9.13 21.46 -4.02
N GLU A 31 -10.34 21.77 -3.56
CA GLU A 31 -10.73 21.88 -2.16
C GLU A 31 -10.58 20.55 -1.39
N TYR A 32 -10.76 19.41 -2.05
CA TYR A 32 -10.80 18.09 -1.40
C TYR A 32 -9.51 17.29 -1.54
N ARG A 33 -8.47 17.80 -2.23
CA ARG A 33 -7.25 17.02 -2.53
C ARG A 33 -6.53 16.55 -1.27
N ARG A 34 -6.42 17.43 -0.27
CA ARG A 34 -5.75 17.15 1.02
C ARG A 34 -6.54 16.11 1.82
N GLU A 35 -7.85 16.27 1.86
CA GLU A 35 -8.75 15.32 2.53
C GLU A 35 -8.71 13.95 1.84
N THR A 36 -8.70 13.94 0.51
CA THR A 36 -8.67 12.73 -0.31
C THR A 36 -7.35 11.96 -0.14
N ASP A 37 -6.20 12.65 -0.14
CA ASP A 37 -4.90 12.06 0.20
C ASP A 37 -4.90 11.45 1.60
N HIS A 38 -5.42 12.19 2.59
CA HIS A 38 -5.50 11.72 3.96
C HIS A 38 -6.35 10.46 4.09
N LEU A 39 -7.54 10.45 3.49
CA LEU A 39 -8.45 9.30 3.47
C LEU A 39 -7.78 8.08 2.81
N LEU A 40 -7.07 8.27 1.69
CA LEU A 40 -6.34 7.19 1.03
C LEU A 40 -5.25 6.61 1.94
N ARG A 41 -4.44 7.46 2.56
CA ARG A 41 -3.38 7.01 3.48
C ARG A 41 -3.95 6.25 4.67
N GLN A 42 -5.07 6.72 5.22
CA GLN A 42 -5.78 6.03 6.28
C GLN A 42 -6.32 4.67 5.81
N PHE A 43 -6.87 4.59 4.60
CA PHE A 43 -7.35 3.34 4.02
C PHE A 43 -6.22 2.33 3.81
N ILE A 44 -5.13 2.72 3.15
CA ILE A 44 -3.96 1.86 2.94
C ILE A 44 -3.42 1.35 4.29
N SER A 45 -3.29 2.23 5.27
CA SER A 45 -2.90 1.88 6.63
C SER A 45 -3.82 0.81 7.25
N GLN A 46 -5.14 0.95 7.11
CA GLN A 46 -6.10 -0.05 7.59
C GLN A 46 -5.92 -1.40 6.88
N ARG A 47 -5.72 -1.40 5.55
CA ARG A 47 -5.48 -2.62 4.78
C ARG A 47 -4.21 -3.34 5.22
N LEU A 48 -3.10 -2.61 5.40
CA LEU A 48 -1.85 -3.17 5.94
C LEU A 48 -2.06 -3.78 7.33
N MET A 49 -2.82 -3.11 8.21
CA MET A 49 -3.17 -3.65 9.52
C MET A 49 -4.01 -4.94 9.44
N GLU A 50 -4.84 -5.11 8.41
CA GLU A 50 -5.51 -6.39 8.15
C GLU A 50 -4.55 -7.47 7.70
N GLY A 51 -3.62 -7.15 6.80
CA GLY A 51 -2.51 -8.04 6.42
C GLY A 51 -1.71 -8.51 7.64
N LYS A 52 -1.40 -7.59 8.56
CA LYS A 52 -0.74 -7.92 9.84
C LYS A 52 -1.55 -8.89 10.69
N LYS A 53 -2.88 -8.73 10.75
CA LYS A 53 -3.77 -9.68 11.46
C LYS A 53 -3.67 -11.07 10.83
N SER A 54 -3.62 -11.16 9.49
CA SER A 54 -3.42 -12.43 8.78
C SER A 54 -2.06 -13.05 9.09
N LEU A 55 -0.97 -12.26 9.04
CA LEU A 55 0.37 -12.71 9.41
C LEU A 55 0.40 -13.25 10.84
N ARG A 56 -0.21 -12.57 11.81
CA ARG A 56 -0.32 -13.04 13.21
C ARG A 56 -1.06 -14.38 13.34
N LYS A 57 -2.10 -14.62 12.53
CA LYS A 57 -2.81 -15.91 12.50
C LYS A 57 -1.90 -17.00 11.92
N ALA A 58 -1.12 -16.67 10.89
CA ALA A 58 -0.14 -17.57 10.30
C ALA A 58 0.99 -17.90 11.29
N THR A 59 1.50 -16.92 12.03
CA THR A 59 2.49 -17.09 13.11
C THR A 59 2.00 -18.12 14.15
N ARG A 60 0.75 -18.00 14.61
CA ARG A 60 0.17 -18.98 15.53
C ARG A 60 0.10 -20.37 14.90
N ALA A 61 -0.37 -20.47 13.66
CA ALA A 61 -0.50 -21.75 12.97
C ALA A 61 0.85 -22.49 12.79
N VAL A 62 1.95 -21.77 12.48
CA VAL A 62 3.28 -22.41 12.37
C VAL A 62 3.83 -22.82 13.74
N THR A 63 3.53 -22.07 14.81
CA THR A 63 3.86 -22.45 16.19
C THR A 63 3.11 -23.71 16.60
N ASP A 64 1.80 -23.77 16.37
CA ASP A 64 0.95 -24.92 16.68
C ASP A 64 1.38 -26.17 15.88
N ALA A 65 1.90 -25.99 14.67
CA ALA A 65 2.45 -27.06 13.82
C ALA A 65 3.89 -27.48 14.21
N GLY A 66 4.49 -26.88 15.25
CA GLY A 66 5.86 -27.17 15.68
C GLY A 66 6.95 -26.65 14.73
N LYS A 67 6.62 -25.78 13.77
CA LYS A 67 7.54 -25.22 12.76
C LYS A 67 8.22 -23.93 13.23
N VAL A 68 8.74 -23.94 14.45
CA VAL A 68 9.30 -22.74 15.14
C VAL A 68 10.42 -22.05 14.35
N LYS A 69 11.17 -22.80 13.52
CA LYS A 69 12.22 -22.22 12.66
C LYS A 69 11.70 -21.14 11.70
N LEU A 70 10.45 -21.22 11.26
CA LEU A 70 9.83 -20.23 10.36
C LEU A 70 9.61 -18.87 11.03
N LEU A 71 9.57 -18.81 12.37
CA LEU A 71 9.38 -17.55 13.10
C LEU A 71 10.50 -16.53 12.85
N GLY A 72 11.70 -17.02 12.50
CA GLY A 72 12.84 -16.17 12.14
C GLY A 72 12.59 -15.30 10.91
N GLY A 73 11.84 -15.79 9.92
CA GLY A 73 11.44 -14.99 8.75
C GLY A 73 10.20 -14.13 9.00
N VAL A 74 9.26 -14.60 9.83
CA VAL A 74 8.00 -13.89 10.11
C VAL A 74 8.24 -12.57 10.84
N THR A 75 9.22 -12.54 11.75
CA THR A 75 9.50 -11.35 12.57
C THR A 75 9.97 -10.15 11.72
N PRO A 76 10.99 -10.29 10.83
CA PRO A 76 11.36 -9.25 9.88
C PRO A 76 10.19 -8.72 9.05
N VAL A 77 9.36 -9.60 8.48
CA VAL A 77 8.20 -9.20 7.67
C VAL A 77 7.19 -8.41 8.49
N SER A 78 6.90 -8.84 9.73
CA SER A 78 6.02 -8.09 10.63
C SER A 78 6.56 -6.71 10.97
N ASN A 79 7.87 -6.58 11.20
CA ASN A 79 8.51 -5.30 11.52
C ASN A 79 8.50 -4.35 10.32
N LEU A 80 8.80 -4.87 9.12
CA LEU A 80 8.76 -4.09 7.89
C LEU A 80 7.34 -3.60 7.60
N LEU A 81 6.32 -4.44 7.79
CA LEU A 81 4.93 -4.04 7.67
C LEU A 81 4.60 -2.87 8.61
N ASP A 82 5.02 -2.94 9.87
CA ASP A 82 4.80 -1.87 10.86
C ASP A 82 5.49 -0.55 10.47
N GLN A 83 6.70 -0.64 9.94
CA GLN A 83 7.44 0.50 9.43
C GLN A 83 6.71 1.16 8.26
N VAL A 84 6.34 0.38 7.24
CA VAL A 84 5.66 0.88 6.03
C VAL A 84 4.30 1.47 6.39
N GLU A 85 3.52 0.77 7.21
CA GLU A 85 2.21 1.25 7.68
C GLU A 85 2.32 2.59 8.40
N SER A 86 3.26 2.69 9.36
CA SER A 86 3.49 3.92 10.11
C SER A 86 3.93 5.07 9.21
N LYS A 87 4.84 4.80 8.26
CA LYS A 87 5.31 5.78 7.28
C LYS A 87 4.13 6.36 6.49
N ILE A 88 3.28 5.50 5.93
CA ILE A 88 2.11 5.91 5.14
C ILE A 88 1.12 6.70 6.01
N ARG A 89 0.80 6.21 7.22
CA ARG A 89 -0.14 6.86 8.13
C ARG A 89 0.28 8.28 8.51
N TYR A 90 1.57 8.50 8.80
CA TYR A 90 2.06 9.75 9.39
C TYR A 90 2.78 10.71 8.43
N ALA A 91 2.78 10.42 7.12
CA ALA A 91 3.42 11.24 6.08
C ALA A 91 3.00 12.73 6.03
N SER A 92 1.99 13.17 6.78
CA SER A 92 1.29 14.46 6.66
C SER A 92 2.06 15.74 7.01
N HIS A 93 3.28 15.68 7.53
CA HIS A 93 3.92 16.87 8.14
C HIS A 93 4.65 17.81 7.15
N GLY A 94 4.78 17.46 5.85
CA GLY A 94 5.57 18.24 4.88
C GLY A 94 4.81 18.84 3.69
N TYR A 95 3.51 18.58 3.54
CA TYR A 95 2.81 18.77 2.25
C TYR A 95 1.93 20.02 2.15
N SER A 96 2.01 20.96 3.09
CA SER A 96 1.17 22.18 3.08
C SER A 96 1.34 22.98 1.78
N GLY A 97 2.56 23.15 1.26
CA GLY A 97 2.78 23.94 0.03
C GLY A 97 2.33 23.27 -1.27
N PHE A 98 2.36 21.94 -1.37
CA PHE A 98 2.07 21.22 -2.61
C PHE A 98 0.60 21.39 -3.06
N PHE A 99 -0.34 21.28 -2.12
CA PHE A 99 -1.77 21.35 -2.43
C PHE A 99 -2.31 22.78 -2.53
N ASP A 100 -1.54 23.78 -2.08
CA ASP A 100 -1.93 25.19 -2.05
C ASP A 100 -1.49 25.96 -3.32
N ALA A 101 -0.60 25.38 -4.15
CA ALA A 101 -0.12 25.98 -5.39
C ALA A 101 -1.22 26.00 -6.49
N VAL A 102 -1.78 27.18 -6.73
CA VAL A 102 -2.97 27.41 -7.58
C VAL A 102 -2.73 27.12 -9.08
N LYS A 103 -1.49 27.16 -9.57
CA LYS A 103 -1.16 26.92 -10.99
C LYS A 103 -1.14 25.43 -11.30
N VAL A 104 -2.04 25.06 -12.19
CA VAL A 104 -2.36 23.70 -12.63
C VAL A 104 -1.09 22.96 -13.06
N ARG A 105 -0.75 21.93 -12.29
CA ARG A 105 0.25 20.90 -12.56
C ARG A 105 -0.50 19.58 -12.76
N GLU A 106 -1.31 19.53 -13.82
CA GLU A 106 -2.18 18.38 -14.16
C GLU A 106 -1.36 17.10 -14.32
N ALA A 107 -0.19 17.18 -14.97
CA ALA A 107 0.70 16.05 -15.17
C ALA A 107 1.24 15.48 -13.85
N GLU A 108 1.54 16.34 -12.88
CA GLU A 108 2.08 15.96 -11.58
C GLU A 108 0.99 15.38 -10.67
N LEU A 109 -0.24 15.88 -10.79
CA LEU A 109 -1.39 15.26 -10.15
C LEU A 109 -1.65 13.89 -10.74
N ASP A 110 -1.65 13.76 -12.07
CA ASP A 110 -1.79 12.46 -12.76
C ASP A 110 -0.70 11.47 -12.33
N GLN A 111 0.53 11.95 -12.13
CA GLN A 111 1.61 11.14 -11.60
C GLN A 111 1.36 10.70 -10.16
N LEU A 112 0.91 11.61 -9.29
CA LEU A 112 0.53 11.30 -7.91
C LEU A 112 -0.60 10.26 -7.87
N TYR A 113 -1.60 10.42 -8.74
CA TYR A 113 -2.68 9.46 -8.92
C TYR A 113 -2.16 8.08 -9.35
N ALA A 114 -1.24 8.02 -10.30
CA ALA A 114 -0.66 6.76 -10.74
C ALA A 114 0.12 6.07 -9.60
N PHE A 115 0.84 6.83 -8.77
CA PHE A 115 1.50 6.30 -7.57
C PHE A 115 0.50 5.75 -6.56
N ASP A 116 -0.55 6.52 -6.25
CA ASP A 116 -1.62 6.14 -5.31
C ASP A 116 -2.35 4.88 -5.77
N GLN A 117 -2.64 4.82 -7.07
CA GLN A 117 -3.26 3.69 -7.74
C GLN A 117 -2.40 2.43 -7.60
N ALA A 118 -1.11 2.52 -7.95
CA ALA A 118 -0.20 1.39 -7.86
C ALA A 118 0.03 0.94 -6.41
N ALA A 119 0.18 1.88 -5.46
CA ALA A 119 0.37 1.55 -4.05
C ALA A 119 -0.84 0.81 -3.48
N LEU A 120 -2.05 1.23 -3.81
CA LEU A 120 -3.27 0.55 -3.37
C LEU A 120 -3.37 -0.86 -3.97
N GLN A 121 -3.04 -1.03 -5.25
CA GLN A 121 -2.96 -2.36 -5.86
C GLN A 121 -1.95 -3.27 -5.13
N ASP A 122 -0.73 -2.78 -4.92
CA ASP A 122 0.35 -3.50 -4.26
C ASP A 122 -0.08 -3.97 -2.85
N VAL A 123 -0.81 -3.11 -2.13
CA VAL A 123 -1.35 -3.42 -0.79
C VAL A 123 -2.43 -4.49 -0.84
N GLU A 124 -3.38 -4.43 -1.78
CA GLU A 124 -4.42 -5.45 -1.91
C GLU A 124 -3.83 -6.84 -2.23
N GLU A 125 -2.87 -6.88 -3.16
CA GLU A 125 -2.15 -8.11 -3.51
C GLU A 125 -1.38 -8.68 -2.31
N LEU A 126 -0.64 -7.84 -1.59
CA LEU A 126 0.07 -8.21 -0.38
C LEU A 126 -0.86 -8.78 0.69
N VAL A 127 -2.01 -8.12 0.95
CA VAL A 127 -2.97 -8.55 1.98
C VAL A 127 -3.58 -9.91 1.60
N ALA A 128 -3.89 -10.11 0.31
CA ALA A 128 -4.38 -11.39 -0.19
C ALA A 128 -3.33 -12.50 0.00
N GLU A 129 -2.07 -12.23 -0.34
CA GLU A 129 -0.97 -13.19 -0.20
C GLU A 129 -0.70 -13.55 1.28
N LEU A 130 -0.67 -12.56 2.17
CA LEU A 130 -0.55 -12.76 3.62
C LEU A 130 -1.69 -13.61 4.20
N ALA A 131 -2.90 -13.53 3.62
CA ALA A 131 -4.04 -14.34 4.05
C ALA A 131 -3.87 -15.83 3.74
N THR A 132 -3.06 -16.18 2.72
CA THR A 132 -2.81 -17.57 2.33
C THR A 132 -1.84 -18.30 3.27
N LEU A 133 -0.90 -17.58 3.89
CA LEU A 133 0.18 -18.14 4.72
C LEU A 133 -0.32 -19.09 5.82
N ARG A 134 -1.47 -18.81 6.42
CA ARG A 134 -2.05 -19.68 7.45
C ARG A 134 -2.30 -21.10 6.94
N GLY A 135 -2.78 -21.24 5.69
CA GLY A 135 -3.05 -22.55 5.08
C GLY A 135 -1.78 -23.34 4.80
N LEU A 136 -0.64 -22.65 4.66
CA LEU A 136 0.67 -23.23 4.36
C LEU A 136 1.44 -23.64 5.62
N ALA A 137 0.89 -23.46 6.82
CA ALA A 137 1.64 -23.63 8.07
C ALA A 137 2.29 -25.01 8.29
N LYS A 138 1.83 -26.06 7.58
CA LYS A 138 2.40 -27.41 7.65
C LYS A 138 3.51 -27.64 6.61
N ASP A 139 3.54 -26.85 5.56
CA ASP A 139 4.50 -26.91 4.45
C ASP A 139 5.50 -25.77 4.61
N ALA A 140 6.67 -26.09 5.15
CA ALA A 140 7.67 -25.09 5.51
C ALA A 140 8.25 -24.37 4.29
N ASP A 141 8.46 -25.09 3.19
CA ASP A 141 9.08 -24.54 1.99
C ASP A 141 8.09 -23.63 1.26
N ALA A 142 6.83 -24.05 1.12
CA ALA A 142 5.78 -23.21 0.54
C ALA A 142 5.51 -21.96 1.40
N PHE A 143 5.48 -22.11 2.73
CA PHE A 143 5.32 -20.97 3.64
C PHE A 143 6.46 -19.96 3.49
N GLN A 144 7.70 -20.45 3.47
CA GLN A 144 8.88 -19.59 3.33
C GLN A 144 8.87 -18.84 2.00
N ALA A 145 8.58 -19.53 0.90
CA ALA A 145 8.53 -18.91 -0.43
C ALA A 145 7.47 -17.78 -0.51
N VAL A 146 6.28 -18.00 0.03
CA VAL A 146 5.21 -16.98 0.06
C VAL A 146 5.57 -15.84 1.02
N LEU A 147 6.23 -16.14 2.14
CA LEU A 147 6.66 -15.12 3.08
C LEU A 147 7.74 -14.20 2.48
N ASP A 148 8.67 -14.77 1.73
CA ASP A 148 9.71 -14.01 1.02
C ASP A 148 9.07 -13.15 -0.10
N GLY A 149 8.10 -13.68 -0.85
CA GLY A 149 7.30 -12.88 -1.79
C GLY A 149 6.57 -11.70 -1.14
N CYS A 150 5.94 -11.92 0.03
CA CYS A 150 5.33 -10.85 0.82
C CYS A 150 6.34 -9.78 1.24
N ARG A 151 7.57 -10.20 1.59
CA ARG A 151 8.65 -9.29 1.97
C ARG A 151 9.06 -8.42 0.79
N ASP A 152 9.32 -9.02 -0.37
CA ASP A 152 9.73 -8.30 -1.57
C ASP A 152 8.68 -7.26 -1.99
N ARG A 153 7.39 -7.61 -1.88
CA ARG A 153 6.28 -6.68 -2.14
C ARG A 153 6.22 -5.54 -1.14
N LEU A 154 6.48 -5.80 0.15
CA LEU A 154 6.57 -4.75 1.17
C LEU A 154 7.74 -3.80 0.91
N GLU A 155 8.90 -4.32 0.50
CA GLU A 155 10.07 -3.51 0.15
C GLU A 155 9.79 -2.65 -1.11
N ALA A 156 9.12 -3.22 -2.11
CA ALA A 156 8.67 -2.49 -3.29
C ALA A 156 7.65 -1.39 -2.95
N LEU A 157 6.68 -1.68 -2.07
CA LEU A 157 5.72 -0.70 -1.58
C LEU A 157 6.41 0.44 -0.81
N ASP A 158 7.40 0.13 0.04
CA ASP A 158 8.18 1.14 0.75
C ASP A 158 8.92 2.06 -0.23
N SER A 159 9.59 1.49 -1.23
CA SER A 159 10.30 2.25 -2.26
C SER A 159 9.35 3.16 -3.04
N ARG A 160 8.21 2.63 -3.50
CA ARG A 160 7.20 3.40 -4.22
C ARG A 160 6.68 4.56 -3.37
N TRP A 161 6.47 4.32 -2.08
CA TRP A 161 6.02 5.37 -1.18
C TRP A 161 7.09 6.46 -1.03
N ASN A 162 8.36 6.09 -0.88
CA ASN A 162 9.46 7.05 -0.84
C ASN A 162 9.54 7.88 -2.13
N ASP A 163 9.37 7.26 -3.31
CA ASP A 163 9.36 7.95 -4.60
C ASP A 163 8.21 8.95 -4.69
N ARG A 164 7.02 8.55 -4.23
CA ARG A 164 5.86 9.43 -4.10
C ARG A 164 6.17 10.63 -3.20
N GLU A 165 6.74 10.40 -2.02
CA GLU A 165 7.08 11.49 -1.09
C GLU A 165 8.10 12.45 -1.70
N ASN A 166 9.13 11.92 -2.35
CA ASN A 166 10.17 12.71 -3.02
C ASN A 166 9.59 13.54 -4.17
N SER A 167 8.68 12.96 -4.96
CA SER A 167 7.97 13.67 -6.02
C SER A 167 7.19 14.85 -5.45
N ILE A 168 6.45 14.66 -4.34
CA ILE A 168 5.68 15.75 -3.73
C ILE A 168 6.60 16.81 -3.11
N ARG A 169 7.69 16.41 -2.43
CA ARG A 169 8.66 17.34 -1.82
C ARG A 169 9.40 18.18 -2.86
N GLY A 170 9.83 17.57 -3.96
CA GLY A 170 10.47 18.30 -5.07
C GLY A 170 9.58 19.39 -5.65
N LEU A 171 8.26 19.19 -5.63
CA LEU A 171 7.27 20.15 -6.12
C LEU A 171 6.86 21.22 -5.10
N ALA A 172 7.21 21.05 -3.82
CA ALA A 172 6.97 22.00 -2.74
C ALA A 172 8.19 22.90 -2.43
N GLY A 173 9.37 22.58 -2.99
CA GLY A 173 10.64 23.29 -2.78
C GLY A 173 11.04 24.27 -3.90
N GLU A 174 10.19 24.45 -4.92
CA GLU A 174 10.27 25.53 -5.93
C GLU A 174 9.21 26.62 -5.63
#